data_AF-A0A554FVX3-F1
#
_entry.id   AF-A0A554FVX3-F1
#
_cell.length_a   1.000
_cell.length_b   1.000
_cell.length_c   1.000
_cell.angle_alpha   90.00
_cell.angle_beta   90.00
_cell.angle_gamma   90.00
#
_symmetry.space_group_name_H-M   'P 1'
#
loop_
_entity.id
_entity.type
_entity.pdbx_description
1 polymer ?
#
loop_
_entity_poly.entity_id
_entity_poly.type
_entity_poly.pdbx_seq_one_letter_code
_entity_poly.pdbx_strand_id
1 'polypeptide(L)'
;MTAEEMQVPRNAYQFEIVAAGALAKSLAEDSSLADDINKSERLGVRIVVCENALASFHVPKDKLDRRLRTERKAWFYMWEFQDECFSILTG
;
A
#
# COMPACT_ATOMS: atom_id res chain seq x y z
N MET A 1 -11.05 -1.11 -12.10
CA MET A 1 -9.74 -0.87 -12.74
C MET A 1 -8.68 -1.50 -11.88
N THR A 2 -7.84 -2.35 -12.46
CA THR A 2 -6.73 -3.03 -11.79
C THR A 2 -5.39 -2.54 -12.36
N ALA A 3 -4.30 -2.72 -11.62
CA ALA A 3 -2.96 -2.33 -12.07
C ALA A 3 -2.53 -3.04 -13.37
N GLU A 4 -3.00 -4.28 -13.60
CA GLU A 4 -2.76 -5.03 -14.83
C GLU A 4 -3.43 -4.38 -16.04
N GLU A 5 -4.67 -3.91 -15.88
CA GLU A 5 -5.41 -3.22 -16.95
C GLU A 5 -4.78 -1.87 -17.30
N MET A 6 -4.14 -1.20 -16.34
CA MET A 6 -3.53 0.13 -16.53
C MET A 6 -2.13 0.09 -17.16
N GLN A 7 -1.52 -1.10 -17.33
CA GLN A 7 -0.15 -1.29 -17.82
C GLN A 7 0.85 -0.31 -17.15
N VAL A 8 0.78 -0.22 -15.82
CA VAL A 8 1.58 0.70 -14.99
C VAL A 8 3.06 0.80 -15.43
N PRO A 9 3.80 -0.31 -15.68
CA PRO A 9 5.20 -0.21 -16.08
C PRO A 9 5.44 0.37 -17.49
N ARG A 10 4.43 0.38 -18.37
CA ARG A 10 4.55 0.87 -19.75
C ARG A 10 4.14 2.32 -19.92
N ASN A 11 3.24 2.82 -19.07
CA ASN A 11 2.63 4.13 -19.22
C ASN A 11 3.19 5.20 -18.26
N ALA A 12 4.30 4.90 -17.57
CA ALA A 12 4.94 5.77 -16.58
C ALA A 12 4.01 6.25 -15.44
N TYR A 13 2.91 5.52 -15.19
CA TYR A 13 2.06 5.77 -14.02
C TYR A 13 2.74 5.28 -12.76
N GLN A 14 2.56 6.00 -11.66
CA GLN A 14 2.88 5.49 -10.32
C GLN A 14 1.58 5.04 -9.67
N PHE A 15 1.53 3.77 -9.27
CA PHE A 15 0.37 3.19 -8.61
C PHE A 15 0.77 2.81 -7.19
N GLU A 16 0.13 3.45 -6.21
CA GLU A 16 0.39 3.21 -4.79
C GLU A 16 -0.87 2.72 -4.09
N ILE A 17 -0.74 1.63 -3.34
CA ILE A 17 -1.79 1.07 -2.49
C ILE A 17 -1.49 1.48 -1.06
N VAL A 18 -2.33 2.33 -0.49
CA VAL A 18 -2.16 2.79 0.89
C VAL A 18 -3.07 1.99 1.81
N ALA A 19 -2.49 1.11 2.60
CA ALA A 19 -3.19 0.29 3.58
C ALA A 19 -3.35 1.04 4.91
N ALA A 20 -4.57 1.50 5.17
CA ALA A 20 -4.98 2.06 6.45
C ALA A 20 -6.00 1.15 7.14
N GLY A 21 -5.93 1.01 8.46
CA GLY A 21 -6.87 0.19 9.24
C GLY A 21 -6.56 -1.31 9.20
N ALA A 22 -7.60 -2.15 9.12
CA ALA A 22 -7.47 -3.61 9.26
C ALA A 22 -6.57 -4.25 8.19
N LEU A 23 -6.50 -3.66 6.99
CA LEU A 23 -5.61 -4.14 5.93
C LEU A 23 -4.14 -4.06 6.33
N ALA A 24 -3.75 -3.04 7.11
CA ALA A 24 -2.38 -2.92 7.63
C ALA A 24 -2.02 -4.08 8.57
N LYS A 25 -3.00 -4.55 9.35
CA LYS A 25 -2.84 -5.74 10.20
C LYS A 25 -2.73 -7.00 9.36
N SER A 26 -3.63 -7.20 8.39
CA SER A 26 -3.61 -8.37 7.52
C SER A 26 -2.28 -8.50 6.75
N LEU A 27 -1.73 -7.40 6.23
CA LEU A 27 -0.44 -7.40 5.53
C LEU A 27 0.75 -7.85 6.40
N ALA A 28 0.63 -7.77 7.73
CA ALA A 28 1.69 -8.16 8.65
C ALA A 28 1.50 -9.57 9.25
N GLU A 29 0.28 -10.11 9.23
CA GLU A 29 -0.06 -11.36 9.92
C GLU A 29 -0.51 -12.47 8.96
N ASP A 30 -1.02 -12.12 7.79
CA ASP A 30 -1.57 -13.06 6.83
C ASP A 30 -0.54 -13.43 5.75
N SER A 31 0.00 -14.65 5.86
CA SER A 31 0.94 -15.20 4.89
C SER A 31 0.33 -15.45 3.51
N SER A 32 -1.00 -15.52 3.39
CA SER A 32 -1.65 -15.71 2.07
C SER A 32 -1.50 -14.49 1.16
N LEU A 33 -1.28 -13.30 1.74
CA LEU A 33 -1.06 -12.06 1.00
C LEU A 33 0.36 -11.95 0.43
N ALA A 34 1.27 -12.89 0.73
CA ALA A 34 2.63 -12.87 0.22
C ALA A 34 2.66 -12.92 -1.32
N ASP A 35 1.76 -13.68 -1.94
CA ASP A 35 1.64 -13.75 -3.40
C ASP A 35 1.13 -12.45 -4.01
N ASP A 36 0.21 -11.76 -3.32
CA ASP A 36 -0.26 -10.44 -3.74
C ASP A 36 0.85 -9.38 -3.64
N ILE A 37 1.66 -9.43 -2.58
CA ILE A 37 2.84 -8.56 -2.42
C ILE A 37 3.83 -8.84 -3.56
N ASN A 38 4.12 -10.10 -3.86
CA ASN A 38 4.98 -10.49 -4.99
C ASN A 38 4.43 -9.99 -6.33
N LYS A 39 3.11 -10.08 -6.54
CA LYS A 39 2.45 -9.61 -7.76
C LYS A 39 2.53 -8.09 -7.86
N SER A 40 2.31 -7.37 -6.76
CA SER A 40 2.38 -5.90 -6.73
C SER A 40 3.76 -5.38 -7.12
N GLU A 41 4.83 -5.98 -6.59
CA GLU A 41 6.21 -5.62 -6.90
C GLU A 41 6.52 -5.82 -8.39
N ARG A 42 6.09 -6.96 -8.96
CA ARG A 42 6.27 -7.26 -10.40
C ARG A 42 5.54 -6.27 -11.31
N LEU A 43 4.41 -5.73 -10.86
CA LEU A 43 3.62 -4.74 -11.60
C LEU A 43 4.11 -3.31 -11.39
N GLY A 44 5.16 -3.09 -10.59
CA GLY A 44 5.64 -1.76 -10.24
C GLY A 44 4.71 -1.00 -9.29
N VAL A 45 3.81 -1.70 -8.60
CA VAL A 45 2.91 -1.15 -7.60
C VAL A 45 3.63 -1.05 -6.27
N ARG A 46 3.58 0.11 -5.61
CA ARG A 46 4.11 0.27 -4.26
C ARG A 46 2.99 0.11 -3.25
N ILE A 47 3.25 -0.62 -2.17
CA ILE A 47 2.32 -0.72 -1.04
C ILE A 47 2.88 0.11 0.12
N VAL A 48 2.06 0.99 0.65
CA VAL A 48 2.37 1.89 1.77
C VAL A 48 1.45 1.56 2.94
N VAL A 49 2.03 1.26 4.11
CA VAL A 49 1.28 0.83 5.30
C VAL A 49 1.26 1.94 6.35
N CYS A 50 0.09 2.22 6.90
CA CYS A 50 -0.08 3.23 7.94
C CYS A 50 0.50 2.76 9.29
N GLU A 51 1.52 3.44 9.79
CA GLU A 51 2.13 3.10 11.09
C GLU A 51 1.16 3.28 12.26
N ASN A 52 0.28 4.29 12.19
CA ASN A 52 -0.72 4.50 13.23
C ASN A 52 -1.75 3.36 13.28
N ALA A 53 -2.06 2.76 12.13
CA ALA A 53 -2.92 1.59 12.08
C ALA A 53 -2.23 0.39 12.74
N LEU A 54 -0.97 0.10 12.39
CA LEU A 54 -0.18 -0.96 13.02
C LEU A 54 -0.10 -0.78 14.54
N ALA A 55 0.18 0.45 15.00
CA ALA A 55 0.25 0.78 16.41
C ALA A 55 -1.10 0.53 17.12
N SER A 56 -2.22 0.93 16.50
CA SER A 56 -3.56 0.71 17.03
C SER A 56 -3.90 -0.78 17.17
N PHE A 57 -3.39 -1.61 16.26
CA PHE A 57 -3.54 -3.07 16.29
C PHE A 57 -2.44 -3.80 17.08
N HIS A 58 -1.51 -3.08 17.72
CA HIS A 58 -0.38 -3.64 18.46
C HIS A 58 0.51 -4.56 17.59
N VAL A 59 0.57 -4.29 16.29
CA VAL A 59 1.41 -5.02 15.33
C VAL A 59 2.77 -4.32 15.25
N PRO A 60 3.87 -5.01 15.57
CA PRO A 60 5.19 -4.42 15.47
C PRO A 60 5.64 -4.41 13.99
N LYS A 61 6.35 -3.35 13.59
CA LYS A 61 6.71 -3.08 12.19
C LYS A 61 7.66 -4.12 11.59
N ASP A 62 8.42 -4.82 12.42
CA ASP A 62 9.34 -5.89 12.05
C ASP A 62 8.63 -7.13 11.46
N LYS A 63 7.33 -7.28 11.72
CA LYS A 63 6.49 -8.31 11.09
C LYS A 63 6.08 -7.97 9.65
N LEU A 64 6.20 -6.72 9.22
CA LEU A 64 5.89 -6.36 7.84
C LEU A 64 6.98 -6.88 6.90
N ASP A 65 6.55 -7.26 5.69
CA ASP A 65 7.47 -7.54 4.60
C ASP A 65 8.31 -6.28 4.31
N ARG A 66 9.64 -6.45 4.23
CA ARG A 66 10.61 -5.35 4.07
C ARG A 66 10.43 -4.57 2.77
N ARG A 67 9.71 -5.11 1.79
CA ARG A 67 9.38 -4.45 0.53
C ARG A 67 8.27 -3.40 0.69
N LEU A 68 7.49 -3.49 1.76
CA LEU A 68 6.42 -2.55 2.06
C LEU A 68 7.03 -1.27 2.64
N ARG A 69 6.58 -0.11 2.16
CA ARG A 69 6.90 1.17 2.81
C ARG A 69 5.94 1.42 3.96
N THR A 70 6.41 2.11 4.98
CA THR A 70 5.55 2.55 6.09
C THR A 70 5.51 4.06 6.14
N GLU A 71 4.32 4.62 6.41
CA GLU A 71 4.14 6.06 6.58
C GLU A 71 3.38 6.36 7.87
N ARG A 72 3.84 7.41 8.59
CA ARG A 72 3.31 7.74 9.93
C ARG A 72 1.82 8.08 9.91
N LYS A 73 1.37 8.79 8.87
CA LYS A 73 -0.02 9.21 8.70
C LYS A 73 -0.43 9.03 7.24
N ALA A 74 -0.83 7.81 6.89
CA ALA A 74 -1.33 7.46 5.55
C ALA A 74 -2.44 8.40 5.03
N TRP A 75 -3.25 8.98 5.92
CA TRP A 75 -4.29 9.93 5.53
C TRP A 75 -3.74 11.28 5.06
N PHE A 76 -2.67 11.79 5.68
CA PHE A 76 -2.01 13.01 5.22
C PHE A 76 -1.28 12.76 3.89
N TYR A 77 -0.66 11.58 3.76
CA TYR A 77 -0.03 11.12 2.52
C TYR A 77 -1.04 11.02 1.36
N MET A 78 -2.25 10.50 1.60
CA MET A 78 -3.33 10.51 0.61
C MET A 78 -3.80 11.92 0.24
N TRP A 79 -3.85 12.85 1.21
CA TRP A 79 -4.25 14.23 0.96
C TRP A 79 -3.23 14.94 0.06
N GLU A 80 -1.93 14.81 0.36
CA GLU A 80 -0.86 15.39 -0.48
C GLU A 80 -0.97 14.92 -1.94
N PHE A 81 -1.38 13.68 -2.18
CA PHE A 81 -1.58 13.17 -3.52
C PHE A 81 -2.81 13.73 -4.27
N GLN A 82 -3.86 14.17 -3.58
CA GLN A 82 -4.98 14.86 -4.24
C GLN A 82 -4.53 16.17 -4.89
N ASP A 83 -3.55 16.85 -4.28
CA ASP A 83 -2.99 18.10 -4.81
C ASP A 83 -2.02 17.85 -5.99
N GLU A 84 -1.47 16.63 -6.13
CA GLU A 84 -0.49 16.26 -7.17
C GLU A 84 -1.11 15.53 -8.41
N CYS A 85 -2.40 15.72 -8.68
CA CYS A 85 -3.12 15.07 -9.79
C CYS A 85 -3.23 13.53 -9.72
N PHE A 86 -3.17 12.93 -8.53
CA PHE A 86 -3.47 11.50 -8.38
C PHE A 86 -4.98 11.24 -8.30
N SER A 87 -5.43 10.15 -8.93
CA SER A 87 -6.79 9.65 -8.78
C SER A 87 -6.87 8.69 -7.59
N ILE A 88 -7.61 9.08 -6.54
CA ILE A 88 -7.81 8.23 -5.36
C ILE A 88 -9.01 7.31 -5.58
N LEU A 89 -8.78 6.01 -5.41
CA LEU A 89 -9.82 4.98 -5.38
C LEU A 89 -9.91 4.42 -3.96
N THR A 90 -11.09 4.54 -3.35
CA THR A 90 -11.39 3.97 -2.03
C THR A 90 -12.35 2.80 -2.19
N GLY A 91 -12.09 1.69 -1.51
CA GLY A 91 -12.92 0.49 -1.52
C GLY A 91 -12.84 -0.25 -0.19
#